data_AF-A0A819BT85-F1
#
_entry.id   AF-A0A819BT85-F1
#
_cell.length_a   1.000
_cell.length_b   1.000
_cell.length_c   1.000
_cell.angle_alpha   90.00
_cell.angle_beta   90.00
_cell.angle_gamma   90.00
#
_symmetry.space_group_name_H-M   'P 1'
#
loop_
_entity.id
_entity.type
_entity.pdbx_description
1 polymer ?
#
loop_
_entity_poly.entity_id
_entity_poly.type
_entity_poly.pdbx_seq_one_letter_code
_entity_poly.pdbx_strand_id
1 'polypeptide(L)'
;MGRAAGGVTRCIPLRPTLESAQGGISSSADWTLDYEKLESMFNERTRLIIVNTPNNPLGKVYTRAELQRIADLCQKTPAQLNETFHVGDYCACTINDKDWCRGVIRQLDSKGFATIFRIDYGDVQRIRVQFLRPFKINQWMFQTYRLAHHCTLSNIIKPINGWPSNVIDEFRAQLNRSNLYARFLNYNEIREISEVEIRVKGSTKTVNKDFERYQMERSVLACLYG
;
A
#
# COMPACT_ATOMS: atom_id res chain seq x y z
N MET A 1 15.73 -1.24 10.26
CA MET A 1 14.46 -0.54 9.96
C MET A 1 13.93 0.24 11.16
N GLY A 2 13.56 -0.40 12.29
CA GLY A 2 12.98 0.34 13.44
C GLY A 2 13.91 1.37 14.10
N ARG A 3 15.22 1.08 14.27
CA ARG A 3 16.18 2.06 14.82
C ARG A 3 16.30 3.34 13.97
N ALA A 4 16.21 3.23 12.65
CA ALA A 4 16.28 4.37 11.73
C ALA A 4 15.01 5.26 11.74
N ALA A 5 13.95 4.78 12.39
CA ALA A 5 12.75 5.55 12.71
C ALA A 5 12.66 5.96 14.19
N GLY A 6 13.77 5.90 14.94
CA GLY A 6 13.80 6.19 16.38
C GLY A 6 13.10 5.15 17.26
N GLY A 7 12.67 4.02 16.68
CA GLY A 7 11.98 2.95 17.40
C GLY A 7 12.91 1.87 17.95
N VAL A 8 12.50 1.24 19.05
CA VAL A 8 13.17 0.05 19.60
C VAL A 8 12.64 -1.19 18.87
N THR A 9 13.47 -1.78 18.01
CA THR A 9 13.13 -3.05 17.35
C THR A 9 13.24 -4.21 18.34
N ARG A 10 12.16 -4.97 18.49
CA ARG A 10 12.14 -6.24 19.21
C ARG A 10 11.90 -7.37 18.20
N CYS A 11 12.81 -8.33 18.14
CA CYS A 11 12.70 -9.49 17.26
C CYS A 11 12.22 -10.69 18.07
N ILE A 12 11.31 -11.48 17.50
CA ILE A 12 10.83 -12.73 18.11
C ILE A 12 11.34 -13.87 17.24
N PRO A 13 12.16 -14.78 17.81
CA PRO A 13 12.66 -15.91 17.06
C PRO A 13 11.52 -16.89 16.76
N LEU A 14 11.55 -17.48 15.57
CA LEU A 14 10.77 -18.69 15.28
C LEU A 14 11.41 -19.86 16.03
N ARG A 15 10.58 -20.73 16.60
CA ARG A 15 11.01 -21.94 17.32
C ARG A 15 10.52 -23.19 16.61
N PRO A 16 11.28 -24.29 16.61
CA PRO A 16 10.77 -25.57 16.17
C PRO A 16 9.57 -25.99 17.04
N THR A 17 8.63 -26.73 16.47
CA THR A 17 7.60 -27.44 17.24
C THR A 17 8.24 -28.43 18.21
N LEU A 18 7.53 -28.81 19.27
CA LEU A 18 8.01 -29.79 20.24
C LEU A 18 8.39 -31.13 19.58
N GLU A 19 7.58 -31.57 18.61
CA GLU A 19 7.83 -32.78 17.83
C GLU A 19 9.11 -32.65 17.00
N SER A 20 9.29 -31.56 16.26
CA SER A 20 10.48 -31.35 15.43
C SER A 20 11.74 -31.03 16.23
N ALA A 21 11.61 -30.53 17.46
CA ALA A 21 12.74 -30.36 18.36
C ALA A 21 13.35 -31.69 18.81
N GLN A 22 12.55 -32.77 18.81
CA GLN A 22 12.95 -34.12 19.21
C GLN A 22 13.26 -35.02 18.01
N GLY A 23 12.51 -34.87 16.91
CA GLY A 23 12.64 -35.68 15.69
C GLY A 23 13.44 -35.05 14.55
N GLY A 24 13.90 -33.80 14.72
CA GLY A 24 14.58 -33.03 13.68
C GLY A 24 13.61 -32.16 12.86
N ILE A 25 14.15 -31.11 12.26
CA ILE A 25 13.40 -30.17 11.41
C ILE A 25 13.34 -30.73 10.00
N SER A 26 12.14 -31.03 9.54
CA SER A 26 11.86 -31.67 8.24
C SER A 26 11.24 -30.71 7.23
N SER A 27 10.56 -29.65 7.69
CA SER A 27 9.85 -28.71 6.84
C SER A 27 9.86 -27.27 7.37
N SER A 28 9.50 -26.30 6.52
CA SER A 28 9.34 -24.91 6.97
C SER A 28 8.11 -24.69 7.87
N ALA A 29 7.16 -25.63 7.89
CA ALA A 29 5.99 -25.60 8.76
C ALA A 29 6.33 -25.96 10.22
N ASP A 30 7.46 -26.64 10.43
CA ASP A 30 7.97 -27.03 11.75
C ASP A 30 8.42 -25.82 12.57
N TRP A 31 8.58 -24.66 11.94
CA TRP A 31 8.83 -23.39 12.61
C TRP A 31 7.53 -22.74 13.06
N THR A 32 7.48 -22.32 14.31
CA THR A 32 6.32 -21.68 14.94
C THR A 32 6.71 -20.36 15.58
N LEU A 33 5.79 -19.41 15.58
CA LEU A 33 5.97 -18.14 16.28
C LEU A 33 5.65 -18.34 17.76
N ASP A 34 6.54 -17.87 18.63
CA ASP A 34 6.26 -17.79 20.07
C ASP A 34 5.24 -16.68 20.34
N TYR A 35 3.96 -17.06 20.39
CA TYR A 35 2.84 -16.14 20.61
C TYR A 35 2.84 -15.52 22.00
N GLU A 36 3.25 -16.26 23.03
CA GLU A 36 3.33 -15.73 24.40
C GLU A 36 4.40 -14.64 24.46
N LYS A 37 5.53 -14.87 23.79
CA LYS A 37 6.57 -13.85 23.67
C LYS A 37 6.13 -12.67 22.83
N LEU A 38 5.35 -12.88 21.77
CA LEU A 38 4.74 -11.80 20.99
C LEU A 38 3.82 -10.95 21.86
N GLU A 39 2.86 -11.59 22.54
CA GLU A 39 1.88 -10.94 23.41
C GLU A 39 2.57 -10.13 24.52
N SER A 40 3.59 -10.69 25.19
CA SER A 40 4.35 -9.98 26.23
C SER A 40 5.17 -8.78 25.74
N MET A 41 5.45 -8.68 24.42
CA MET A 41 6.16 -7.53 23.85
C MET A 41 5.21 -6.39 23.43
N PHE A 42 3.91 -6.66 23.29
CA PHE A 42 2.94 -5.63 22.94
C PHE A 42 2.62 -4.72 24.13
N ASN A 43 2.65 -3.41 23.89
CA ASN A 43 2.30 -2.36 24.86
C ASN A 43 1.86 -1.09 24.11
N GLU A 44 1.53 -0.03 24.83
CA GLU A 44 1.07 1.25 24.24
C GLU A 44 2.10 1.95 23.33
N ARG A 45 3.37 1.50 23.35
CA ARG A 45 4.45 1.99 22.49
C ARG A 45 4.66 1.15 21.24
N THR A 46 3.94 0.04 21.08
CA THR A 46 4.00 -0.76 19.86
C THR A 46 3.32 0.00 18.71
N ARG A 47 4.10 0.35 17.67
CA ARG A 47 3.61 1.14 16.51
C ARG A 47 3.53 0.35 15.20
N LEU A 48 4.31 -0.72 15.07
CA LEU A 48 4.41 -1.50 13.84
C LEU A 48 4.78 -2.95 14.15
N ILE A 49 4.12 -3.87 13.45
CA ILE A 49 4.56 -5.25 13.31
C ILE A 49 4.93 -5.51 11.85
N ILE A 50 6.06 -6.18 11.64
CA ILE A 50 6.50 -6.59 10.30
C ILE A 50 6.46 -8.10 10.27
N VAL A 51 5.57 -8.65 9.46
CA VAL A 51 5.49 -10.08 9.18
C VAL A 51 6.00 -10.31 7.78
N ASN A 52 7.06 -11.12 7.65
CA ASN A 52 7.57 -11.54 6.36
C ASN A 52 7.07 -12.97 6.07
N THR A 53 6.26 -13.13 5.02
CA THR A 53 5.70 -14.41 4.57
C THR A 53 5.79 -14.52 3.04
N PRO A 54 6.54 -15.49 2.48
CA PRO A 54 7.38 -16.45 3.17
C PRO A 54 8.55 -15.80 3.92
N ASN A 55 8.84 -16.29 5.13
CA ASN A 55 9.91 -15.76 5.96
C ASN A 55 11.28 -16.14 5.39
N ASN A 56 12.12 -15.16 5.06
CA ASN A 56 13.52 -15.39 4.68
C ASN A 56 14.39 -15.50 5.94
N PRO A 57 15.27 -16.51 6.11
CA PRO A 57 15.64 -17.59 5.17
C PRO A 57 14.90 -18.92 5.35
N LEU A 58 14.06 -19.04 6.37
CA LEU A 58 13.49 -20.33 6.78
C LEU A 58 12.35 -20.84 5.87
N GLY A 59 11.83 -20.00 4.97
CA GLY A 59 10.73 -20.32 4.08
C GLY A 59 9.37 -20.49 4.78
N LYS A 60 9.24 -20.10 6.06
CA LYS A 60 7.97 -20.26 6.79
C LYS A 60 6.87 -19.44 6.12
N VAL A 61 5.80 -20.11 5.74
CA VAL A 61 4.54 -19.48 5.34
C VAL A 61 3.60 -19.55 6.53
N TYR A 62 3.10 -18.39 6.97
CA TYR A 62 2.16 -18.34 8.09
C TYR A 62 0.76 -18.78 7.62
N THR A 63 0.12 -19.64 8.39
CA THR A 63 -1.26 -20.04 8.13
C THR A 63 -2.21 -18.88 8.41
N ARG A 64 -3.44 -18.98 7.88
CA ARG A 64 -4.49 -18.00 8.16
C ARG A 64 -4.77 -17.85 9.66
N ALA A 65 -4.78 -18.94 10.41
CA ALA A 65 -5.02 -18.90 11.86
C ALA A 65 -3.90 -18.16 12.60
N GLU A 66 -2.64 -18.39 12.21
CA GLU A 66 -1.48 -17.68 12.76
C GLU A 66 -1.55 -16.17 12.48
N LEU A 67 -1.84 -15.79 11.24
CA LEU A 67 -1.99 -14.38 10.85
C LEU A 67 -3.18 -13.71 11.55
N GLN A 68 -4.29 -14.43 11.73
CA GLN A 68 -5.45 -13.92 12.45
C GLN A 68 -5.10 -13.61 13.91
N ARG A 69 -4.35 -14.50 14.59
CA ARG A 69 -3.91 -14.26 15.98
C ARG A 69 -3.04 -13.01 16.11
N ILE A 70 -2.15 -12.77 15.14
CA ILE A 70 -1.35 -11.54 15.07
C ILE A 70 -2.25 -10.31 14.88
N ALA A 71 -3.23 -10.40 13.98
CA ALA A 71 -4.18 -9.31 13.72
C ALA A 71 -5.03 -8.99 14.96
N ASP A 72 -5.52 -10.00 15.68
CA ASP A 72 -6.32 -9.85 16.90
C ASP A 72 -5.52 -9.12 17.98
N LEU A 73 -4.23 -9.41 18.12
CA LEU A 73 -3.34 -8.73 19.06
C LEU A 73 -3.15 -7.24 18.69
N CYS A 74 -2.99 -6.95 17.40
CA CYS A 74 -2.91 -5.57 16.91
C CYS A 74 -4.20 -4.78 17.20
N GLN A 75 -5.36 -5.42 17.09
CA GLN A 75 -6.67 -4.79 17.37
C GLN A 75 -6.90 -4.54 18.86
N LYS A 76 -6.42 -5.44 19.74
CA LYS A 76 -6.53 -5.28 21.21
C LYS A 76 -5.68 -4.14 21.75
N THR A 77 -4.62 -3.77 21.04
CA THR A 77 -3.72 -2.71 21.49
C THR A 77 -4.39 -1.35 21.25
N PRO A 78 -4.71 -0.58 22.31
CA PRO A 78 -5.43 0.67 22.15
C PRO A 78 -4.59 1.63 21.31
N ALA A 79 -5.13 2.02 20.16
CA ALA A 79 -4.60 3.16 19.46
C ALA A 79 -4.79 4.40 20.34
N GLN A 80 -3.78 5.25 20.43
CA GLN A 80 -3.94 6.57 21.04
C GLN A 80 -4.90 7.36 20.15
N LEU A 81 -6.18 7.34 20.51
CA LEU A 81 -7.29 7.97 19.78
C LEU A 81 -7.35 9.50 19.99
N ASN A 82 -6.54 10.03 20.91
CA ASN A 82 -6.50 11.46 21.25
C ASN A 82 -5.48 12.25 20.41
N GLU A 83 -5.05 11.73 19.27
CA GLU A 83 -4.14 12.46 18.39
C GLU A 83 -4.91 13.37 17.43
N THR A 84 -4.49 14.64 17.38
CA THR A 84 -4.99 15.60 16.41
C THR A 84 -4.27 15.38 15.09
N PHE A 85 -5.03 15.17 14.03
CA PHE A 85 -4.51 15.02 12.68
C PHE A 85 -4.34 16.36 11.98
N HIS A 86 -3.31 16.47 11.15
CA HIS A 86 -3.00 17.62 10.30
C HIS A 86 -2.90 17.18 8.83
N VAL A 87 -3.06 18.14 7.92
CA VAL A 87 -2.75 17.91 6.50
C VAL A 87 -1.27 17.57 6.36
N GLY A 88 -0.98 16.51 5.61
CA GLY A 88 0.36 15.96 5.44
C GLY A 88 0.67 14.79 6.38
N ASP A 89 -0.11 14.57 7.43
CA ASP A 89 0.12 13.46 8.35
C ASP A 89 -0.06 12.10 7.66
N TYR A 90 0.80 11.17 8.06
CA TYR A 90 0.69 9.76 7.70
C TYR A 90 -0.25 9.04 8.67
N CYS A 91 -1.14 8.22 8.12
CA CYS A 91 -2.11 7.47 8.90
C CYS A 91 -2.28 6.04 8.37
N ALA A 92 -2.72 5.14 9.24
CA ALA A 92 -3.45 3.97 8.80
C ALA A 92 -4.93 4.35 8.67
N CYS A 93 -5.57 3.92 7.58
CA CYS A 93 -6.95 4.21 7.23
C CYS A 93 -7.75 2.92 7.07
N THR A 94 -9.02 2.92 7.43
CA THR A 94 -9.93 1.84 7.05
C THR A 94 -11.29 2.39 6.62
N ILE A 95 -11.98 1.65 5.75
CA ILE A 95 -13.32 2.00 5.24
C ILE A 95 -14.38 1.08 5.88
N ASN A 96 -14.00 -0.14 6.27
CA ASN A 96 -14.90 -1.21 6.69
C ASN A 96 -14.44 -1.91 7.98
N ASP A 97 -13.49 -1.32 8.72
CA ASP A 97 -12.80 -1.85 9.91
C ASP A 97 -12.04 -3.17 9.69
N LYS A 98 -11.97 -3.67 8.46
CA LYS A 98 -11.32 -4.95 8.10
C LYS A 98 -10.04 -4.73 7.32
N ASP A 99 -10.08 -3.81 6.36
CA ASP A 99 -8.97 -3.56 5.46
C ASP A 99 -8.30 -2.24 5.85
N TRP A 100 -7.08 -2.36 6.39
CA TRP A 100 -6.27 -1.21 6.76
C TRP A 100 -5.30 -0.87 5.62
N CYS A 101 -5.30 0.39 5.22
CA CYS A 101 -4.42 0.97 4.23
C CYS A 101 -3.45 1.95 4.88
N ARG A 102 -2.28 2.15 4.26
CA ARG A 102 -1.47 3.31 4.52
C ARG A 102 -2.00 4.51 3.71
N GLY A 103 -2.10 5.67 4.34
CA GLY A 103 -2.57 6.89 3.71
C GLY A 103 -1.86 8.16 4.15
N VAL A 104 -2.02 9.21 3.34
CA VAL A 104 -1.60 10.59 3.65
C VAL A 104 -2.83 11.48 3.69
N ILE A 105 -2.97 12.28 4.74
CA ILE A 105 -4.04 13.26 4.86
C ILE A 105 -3.79 14.40 3.88
N ARG A 106 -4.71 14.59 2.92
CA ARG A 106 -4.65 15.68 1.94
C ARG A 106 -5.48 16.88 2.35
N GLN A 107 -6.62 16.62 2.98
CA GLN A 107 -7.53 17.66 3.47
C GLN A 107 -8.25 17.15 4.71
N LEU A 108 -8.61 18.08 5.59
CA LEU A 108 -9.48 17.85 6.74
C LEU A 108 -10.68 18.77 6.59
N ASP A 109 -11.87 18.25 6.82
CA ASP A 109 -13.09 19.05 6.83
C ASP A 109 -13.60 19.32 8.25
N SER A 110 -14.38 20.39 8.40
CA SER A 110 -14.99 20.77 9.68
C SER A 110 -16.05 19.77 10.18
N LYS A 111 -16.43 18.79 9.34
CA LYS A 111 -17.43 17.76 9.64
C LYS A 111 -16.80 16.44 10.12
N GLY A 112 -15.48 16.43 10.39
CA GLY A 112 -14.77 15.27 10.92
C GLY A 112 -14.47 14.19 9.87
N PHE A 113 -14.34 14.56 8.60
CA PHE A 113 -13.74 13.70 7.57
C PHE A 113 -12.37 14.21 7.15
N ALA A 114 -11.57 13.27 6.66
CA ALA A 114 -10.33 13.51 5.98
C ALA A 114 -10.41 12.99 4.54
N THR A 115 -9.84 13.74 3.61
CA THR A 115 -9.53 13.25 2.27
C THR A 115 -8.15 12.61 2.33
N ILE A 116 -8.07 11.30 2.12
CA ILE A 116 -6.89 10.46 2.28
C ILE A 116 -6.40 9.97 0.92
N PHE A 117 -5.13 10.19 0.60
CA PHE A 117 -4.47 9.48 -0.50
C PHE A 117 -3.94 8.14 0.00
N ARG A 118 -4.49 7.02 -0.46
CA ARG A 118 -4.09 5.66 -0.04
C ARG A 118 -2.84 5.23 -0.81
N ILE A 119 -1.68 5.32 -0.18
CA ILE A 119 -0.38 5.22 -0.86
C ILE A 119 -0.12 3.85 -1.49
N ASP A 120 -0.77 2.80 -1.00
CA ASP A 120 -0.62 1.44 -1.52
C ASP A 120 -1.59 1.13 -2.66
N TYR A 121 -2.61 1.97 -2.84
CA TYR A 121 -3.67 1.76 -3.83
C TYR A 121 -3.66 2.85 -4.92
N GLY A 122 -3.07 4.01 -4.64
CA GLY A 122 -2.94 5.12 -5.59
C GLY A 122 -4.20 5.95 -5.78
N ASP A 123 -5.25 5.72 -5.00
CA ASP A 123 -6.52 6.46 -5.06
C ASP A 123 -6.73 7.39 -3.86
N VAL A 124 -7.71 8.28 -4.00
CA VAL A 124 -8.13 9.21 -2.96
C VAL A 124 -9.49 8.80 -2.43
N GLN A 125 -9.64 8.77 -1.10
CA GLN A 125 -10.85 8.36 -0.41
C GLN A 125 -11.22 9.37 0.68
N ARG A 126 -12.52 9.58 0.90
CA ARG A 126 -13.02 10.45 1.98
C ARG A 126 -13.47 9.59 3.14
N ILE A 127 -12.77 9.68 4.27
CA ILE A 127 -12.90 8.76 5.41
C ILE A 127 -13.15 9.57 6.69
N ARG A 128 -14.01 9.08 7.59
CA ARG A 128 -14.20 9.71 8.91
C ARG A 128 -12.91 9.63 9.71
N VAL A 129 -12.55 10.71 10.39
CA VAL A 129 -11.33 10.79 11.22
C VAL A 129 -11.27 9.66 12.27
N GLN A 130 -12.41 9.20 12.79
CA GLN A 130 -12.48 8.09 13.75
C GLN A 130 -11.97 6.73 13.20
N PHE A 131 -11.93 6.56 11.87
CA PHE A 131 -11.39 5.37 11.21
C PHE A 131 -9.93 5.55 10.79
N LEU A 132 -9.31 6.66 11.22
CA LEU A 132 -7.89 6.90 11.06
C LEU A 132 -7.15 6.47 12.33
N ARG A 133 -5.91 6.05 12.14
CA ARG A 133 -4.97 5.79 13.22
C ARG A 133 -3.68 6.54 12.91
N PRO A 134 -3.12 7.28 13.86
CA PRO A 134 -1.87 8.00 13.62
C PRO A 134 -0.76 7.02 13.31
N PHE A 135 0.07 7.36 12.34
CA PHE A 135 1.22 6.56 11.94
C PHE A 135 2.48 7.42 12.02
N LYS A 136 2.94 7.63 13.26
CA LYS A 136 4.14 8.43 13.57
C LYS A 136 5.42 7.62 13.33
N ILE A 137 5.75 7.41 12.07
CA ILE A 137 7.02 6.85 11.62
C ILE A 137 7.65 7.83 10.62
N ASN A 138 8.98 7.90 10.57
CA ASN A 138 9.71 8.77 9.65
C ASN A 138 9.22 8.60 8.20
N GLN A 139 9.01 9.73 7.52
CA GLN A 139 8.46 9.86 6.16
C GLN A 139 9.05 8.86 5.15
N TRP A 140 10.37 8.68 5.17
CA TRP A 140 11.07 7.80 4.23
C TRP A 140 10.61 6.34 4.33
N MET A 141 10.25 5.83 5.52
CA MET A 141 9.72 4.46 5.69
C MET A 141 8.34 4.31 5.06
N PHE A 142 7.58 5.39 5.02
CA PHE A 142 6.25 5.36 4.40
C PHE A 142 6.38 5.32 2.88
N GLN A 143 7.33 6.07 2.33
CA GLN A 143 7.58 6.18 0.90
C GLN A 143 8.29 4.95 0.30
N THR A 144 9.24 4.33 1.01
CA THR A 144 10.10 3.25 0.48
C THR A 144 9.38 1.94 0.16
N TYR A 145 8.13 1.77 0.58
CA TYR A 145 7.37 0.53 0.38
C TYR A 145 6.03 0.75 -0.31
N ARG A 146 5.82 1.87 -1.00
CA ARG A 146 4.55 2.14 -1.68
C ARG A 146 4.27 1.04 -2.72
N LEU A 147 3.10 0.41 -2.62
CA LEU A 147 2.70 -0.62 -3.59
C LEU A 147 2.13 -0.03 -4.87
N ALA A 148 1.61 1.20 -4.81
CA ALA A 148 1.17 1.92 -5.99
C ALA A 148 2.33 2.75 -6.58
N HIS A 149 2.56 2.57 -7.88
CA HIS A 149 3.51 3.36 -8.64
C HIS A 149 2.78 4.40 -9.50
N HIS A 150 3.15 5.67 -9.35
CA HIS A 150 2.51 6.74 -10.10
C HIS A 150 3.07 6.79 -11.52
N CYS A 151 2.19 6.57 -12.51
CA CYS A 151 2.60 6.53 -13.91
C CYS A 151 1.53 7.06 -14.87
N THR A 152 1.97 7.40 -16.08
CA THR A 152 1.13 7.81 -17.21
C THR A 152 1.44 6.97 -18.43
N LEU A 153 0.44 6.71 -19.27
CA LEU A 153 0.67 6.06 -20.55
C LEU A 153 1.50 6.97 -21.45
N SER A 154 2.60 6.42 -21.98
CA SER A 154 3.44 7.09 -22.95
C SER A 154 2.67 7.49 -24.20
N ASN A 155 3.00 8.68 -24.69
CA ASN A 155 2.38 9.33 -25.85
C ASN A 155 0.87 9.54 -25.74
N ILE A 156 0.30 9.44 -24.53
CA ILE A 156 -1.11 9.73 -24.28
C ILE A 156 -1.27 11.04 -23.52
N ILE A 157 -1.91 12.01 -24.16
CA ILE A 157 -2.20 13.31 -23.56
C ILE A 157 -3.53 13.23 -22.81
N LYS A 158 -3.51 13.61 -21.53
CA LYS A 158 -4.73 13.74 -20.72
C LYS A 158 -5.61 14.86 -21.31
N PRO A 159 -6.89 14.62 -21.61
CA PRO A 159 -7.80 15.67 -22.05
C PRO A 159 -7.96 16.76 -20.99
N ILE A 160 -8.17 18.01 -21.43
CA ILE A 160 -8.32 19.19 -20.55
C ILE A 160 -9.44 18.97 -19.51
N ASN A 161 -10.58 18.43 -19.96
CA ASN A 161 -11.74 18.16 -19.11
C ASN A 161 -11.69 16.79 -18.41
N GLY A 162 -10.52 16.13 -18.41
CA GLY A 162 -10.37 14.78 -17.90
C GLY A 162 -10.90 13.71 -18.85
N TRP A 163 -10.72 12.45 -18.45
CA TRP A 163 -11.15 11.30 -19.23
C TRP A 163 -12.65 11.04 -19.03
N PRO A 164 -13.43 10.83 -20.12
CA PRO A 164 -14.81 10.35 -20.00
C PRO A 164 -14.90 9.03 -19.22
N SER A 165 -15.96 8.84 -18.43
CA SER A 165 -16.12 7.66 -17.57
C SER A 165 -16.08 6.35 -18.34
N ASN A 166 -16.71 6.29 -19.51
CA ASN A 166 -16.70 5.13 -20.39
C ASN A 166 -15.28 4.74 -20.86
N VAL A 167 -14.41 5.73 -21.09
CA VAL A 167 -13.00 5.49 -21.48
C VAL A 167 -12.21 4.97 -20.28
N ILE A 168 -12.45 5.51 -19.09
CA ILE A 168 -11.84 5.01 -17.85
C ILE A 168 -12.27 3.55 -17.61
N ASP A 169 -13.54 3.23 -17.80
CA ASP A 169 -14.06 1.89 -17.58
C ASP A 169 -13.55 0.90 -18.63
N GLU A 170 -13.40 1.32 -19.89
CA GLU A 170 -12.72 0.52 -20.92
C GLU A 170 -11.26 0.24 -20.53
N PHE A 171 -10.52 1.26 -20.08
CA PHE A 171 -9.13 1.10 -19.64
C PHE A 171 -9.04 0.11 -18.48
N ARG A 172 -9.90 0.25 -17.47
CA ARG A 172 -9.99 -0.67 -16.34
C ARG A 172 -10.32 -2.09 -16.79
N ALA A 173 -11.24 -2.27 -17.74
CA ALA A 173 -11.63 -3.59 -18.24
C ALA A 173 -10.46 -4.32 -18.91
N GLN A 174 -9.58 -3.61 -19.63
CA GLN A 174 -8.38 -4.20 -20.22
C GLN A 174 -7.33 -4.60 -19.18
N LEU A 175 -7.16 -3.79 -18.14
CA LEU A 175 -6.12 -4.02 -17.12
C LEU A 175 -6.53 -5.03 -16.06
N ASN A 176 -7.80 -4.98 -15.63
CA ASN A 176 -8.29 -5.80 -14.52
C ASN A 176 -8.26 -7.29 -14.90
N ARG A 177 -7.71 -8.11 -14.01
CA ARG A 177 -7.56 -9.58 -14.17
C ARG A 177 -6.64 -10.03 -15.32
N SER A 178 -5.95 -9.09 -15.96
CA SER A 178 -4.91 -9.36 -16.94
C SER A 178 -3.53 -9.44 -16.28
N ASN A 179 -2.68 -10.36 -16.75
CA ASN A 179 -1.25 -10.27 -16.46
C ASN A 179 -0.65 -9.18 -17.36
N LEU A 180 0.00 -8.17 -16.78
CA LEU A 180 0.50 -7.02 -17.51
C LEU A 180 2.03 -6.97 -17.51
N TYR A 181 2.59 -6.43 -18.59
CA TYR A 181 3.97 -5.96 -18.65
C TYR A 181 3.95 -4.44 -18.75
N ALA A 182 4.64 -3.77 -17.84
CA ALA A 182 4.88 -2.34 -17.90
C ALA A 182 6.35 -2.10 -18.29
N ARG A 183 6.57 -1.35 -19.37
CA ARG A 183 7.89 -0.87 -19.77
C ARG A 183 8.03 0.59 -19.39
N PHE A 184 8.97 0.88 -18.49
CA PHE A 184 9.28 2.23 -18.04
C PHE A 184 10.15 2.92 -19.09
N LEU A 185 9.73 4.10 -19.54
CA LEU A 185 10.39 4.84 -20.62
C LEU A 185 11.11 6.07 -20.11
N ASN A 186 10.43 6.84 -19.25
CA ASN A 186 10.97 8.07 -18.69
C ASN A 186 10.49 8.28 -17.26
N TYR A 187 11.16 9.15 -16.50
CA TYR A 187 10.78 9.53 -15.15
C TYR A 187 10.87 11.05 -14.98
N ASN A 188 9.77 11.65 -14.54
CA ASN A 188 9.74 13.05 -14.16
C ASN A 188 10.04 13.16 -12.66
N GLU A 189 11.25 13.59 -12.31
CA GLU A 189 11.70 13.71 -10.92
C GLU A 189 10.86 14.71 -10.10
N ILE A 190 10.45 15.82 -10.72
CA ILE A 190 9.70 16.89 -10.04
C ILE A 190 8.30 16.40 -9.64
N ARG A 191 7.63 15.64 -10.52
CA ARG A 191 6.27 15.15 -10.30
C ARG A 191 6.22 13.73 -9.73
N GLU A 192 7.36 13.07 -9.63
CA GLU A 192 7.50 11.65 -9.32
C GLU A 192 6.60 10.74 -10.18
N ILE A 193 6.52 11.03 -11.49
CA ILE A 193 5.68 10.27 -12.44
C ILE A 193 6.57 9.53 -13.43
N SER A 194 6.35 8.22 -13.58
CA SER A 194 6.95 7.47 -14.69
C SER A 194 6.07 7.44 -15.92
N GLU A 195 6.67 7.60 -17.08
CA GLU A 195 6.02 7.35 -18.36
C GLU A 195 6.18 5.86 -18.73
N VAL A 196 5.06 5.19 -19.05
CA VAL A 196 5.05 3.73 -19.26
C VAL A 196 4.31 3.30 -20.53
N GLU A 197 4.79 2.21 -21.12
CA GLU A 197 3.99 1.40 -22.04
C GLU A 197 3.45 0.18 -21.32
N ILE A 198 2.15 -0.09 -21.48
CA ILE A 198 1.50 -1.26 -20.89
C ILE A 198 1.12 -2.25 -21.98
N ARG A 199 1.37 -3.54 -21.74
CA ARG A 199 0.95 -4.66 -22.59
C ARG A 199 0.28 -5.73 -21.76
N VAL A 200 -0.78 -6.32 -22.31
CA VAL A 200 -1.36 -7.55 -21.75
C VAL A 200 -0.52 -8.75 -22.19
N LYS A 201 -0.18 -9.65 -21.28
CA LYS A 201 0.58 -10.87 -21.56
C LYS A 201 -0.14 -11.69 -22.64
N GLY A 202 0.59 -12.01 -23.71
CA GLY A 202 0.05 -12.72 -24.87
C GLY A 202 -0.53 -11.81 -25.96
N SER A 203 -0.66 -10.50 -25.72
CA SER A 203 -1.01 -9.52 -26.75
C SER A 203 0.23 -8.97 -27.45
N THR A 204 0.13 -8.76 -28.76
CA THR A 204 1.17 -8.08 -29.56
C THR A 204 0.99 -6.56 -29.58
N LYS A 205 -0.16 -6.04 -29.12
CA LYS A 205 -0.48 -4.61 -29.07
C LYS A 205 -0.31 -4.04 -27.66
N THR A 206 0.09 -2.77 -27.58
CA THR A 206 0.10 -2.02 -26.32
C THR A 206 -1.29 -1.49 -26.03
N VAL A 207 -1.63 -1.44 -24.74
CA VAL A 207 -2.82 -0.74 -24.25
C VAL A 207 -2.78 0.71 -24.70
N ASN A 208 -1.61 1.37 -24.66
CA ASN A 208 -1.43 2.76 -25.12
C ASN A 208 -2.07 3.02 -26.49
N LYS A 209 -1.81 2.15 -27.48
CA LYS A 209 -2.33 2.33 -28.85
C LYS A 209 -3.86 2.34 -28.92
N ASP A 210 -4.51 1.57 -28.06
CA ASP A 210 -5.98 1.53 -28.04
C ASP A 210 -6.58 2.86 -27.59
N PHE A 211 -5.82 3.64 -26.81
CA PHE A 211 -6.27 4.93 -26.26
C PHE A 211 -5.78 6.15 -27.03
N GLU A 212 -4.94 5.99 -28.08
CA GLU A 212 -4.53 7.09 -28.97
C GLU A 212 -5.75 7.75 -29.64
N ARG A 213 -6.77 6.96 -30.01
CA ARG A 213 -8.00 7.43 -30.65
C ARG A 213 -8.82 8.43 -29.81
N TYR A 214 -8.57 8.50 -28.51
CA TYR A 214 -9.26 9.40 -27.59
C TYR A 214 -8.53 10.74 -27.42
N GLN A 215 -7.40 10.93 -28.10
CA GLN A 215 -6.75 12.23 -28.22
C GLN A 215 -7.48 13.02 -29.31
N MET A 216 -8.51 13.77 -28.93
CA MET A 216 -9.12 14.71 -29.87
C MET A 216 -8.10 15.79 -30.28
N GLU A 217 -8.19 16.17 -31.54
CA GLU A 217 -7.26 16.95 -32.35
C GLU A 217 -6.42 17.99 -31.61
N ARG A 218 -5.14 18.05 -32.00
CA ARG A 218 -4.23 19.19 -31.76
C ARG A 218 -4.84 20.48 -32.31
N SER A 219 -5.75 21.09 -31.56
CA SER A 219 -6.13 22.47 -31.75
C SER A 219 -5.19 23.32 -30.89
N VAL A 220 -4.31 24.03 -31.59
CA VAL A 220 -3.44 25.06 -31.06
C VAL A 220 -4.31 26.07 -30.30
N LEU A 221 -4.19 26.15 -28.97
CA LEU A 221 -4.50 27.35 -28.19
C LEU A 221 -3.93 27.27 -26.77
N ALA A 222 -3.44 28.44 -26.36
CA ALA A 222 -2.68 28.84 -25.18
C ALA A 222 -3.20 28.37 -23.80
N CYS A 223 -2.23 28.25 -22.86
CA CYS A 223 -2.24 28.74 -21.46
C CYS A 223 -3.60 28.84 -20.73
N LEU A 224 -3.82 28.23 -19.55
CA LEU A 224 -3.32 28.70 -18.24
C LEU A 224 -3.65 27.67 -17.13
N TYR A 225 -2.89 27.75 -16.04
CA TYR A 225 -3.07 27.05 -14.76
C TYR A 225 -4.46 27.21 -14.12
N GLY A 226 -4.83 26.22 -13.30
CA GLY A 226 -5.90 26.24 -12.31
C GLY A 226 -5.87 24.96 -11.47
#